data_AF-A0A143X446-F1
#
_entry.id   AF-A0A143X446-F1
#
_cell.length_a   1.000
_cell.length_b   1.000
_cell.length_c   1.000
_cell.angle_alpha   90.00
_cell.angle_beta   90.00
_cell.angle_gamma   90.00
#
_symmetry.space_group_name_H-M   'P 1'
#
loop_
_entity.id
_entity.type
_entity.pdbx_description
1 polymer ?
#
loop_
_entity_poly.entity_id
_entity_poly.type
_entity_poly.pdbx_seq_one_letter_code
_entity_poly.pdbx_strand_id
1 'polypeptide(L)' 'MNKIHIEKNSVQETLIVPLFGRKMCAEKFPELYTDTSAKAFCEKLDYDFSELEKKQDTFFYEFGALEAAMRQLDMM' A
#
# COMPACT_ATOMS: atom_id res chain seq x y z
N MET A 1 -2.68 -16.54 -14.47
CA MET A 1 -1.75 -15.43 -14.74
C MET A 1 -0.57 -15.59 -13.80
N ASN A 2 0.66 -15.44 -14.29
CA ASN A 2 1.83 -15.46 -13.43
C ASN A 2 1.82 -14.19 -12.57
N LYS A 3 1.93 -14.35 -11.25
CA LYS A 3 2.10 -13.22 -10.34
C LYS A 3 3.45 -12.54 -10.60
N ILE A 4 3.55 -11.26 -10.27
CA ILE A 4 4.78 -10.47 -10.39
C ILE A 4 5.59 -10.68 -9.11
N HIS A 5 6.74 -11.34 -9.21
CA HIS A 5 7.67 -11.55 -8.10
C HIS A 5 8.37 -10.24 -7.73
N ILE A 6 8.49 -9.98 -6.42
CA ILE A 6 9.25 -8.86 -5.88
C ILE A 6 10.40 -9.44 -5.05
N GLU A 7 11.62 -9.17 -5.50
CA GLU A 7 12.82 -9.69 -4.85
C GLU A 7 13.08 -8.99 -3.51
N LYS A 8 13.35 -9.78 -2.46
CA LYS A 8 13.66 -9.25 -1.13
C LYS A 8 14.98 -8.49 -1.13
N ASN A 9 15.06 -7.42 -0.34
CA ASN A 9 16.17 -6.48 -0.27
C ASN A 9 16.50 -5.80 -1.60
N SER A 10 15.55 -5.77 -2.53
CA SER A 10 15.71 -5.03 -3.78
C SER A 10 15.20 -3.60 -3.65
N VAL A 11 15.61 -2.74 -4.59
CA VAL A 11 15.04 -1.39 -4.71
C VAL A 11 13.53 -1.45 -4.96
N GLN A 12 13.03 -2.47 -5.65
CA GLN A 12 11.60 -2.62 -5.94
C GLN A 12 10.78 -2.88 -4.67
N GLU A 13 11.33 -3.62 -3.69
CA GLU A 13 10.66 -3.90 -2.42
C GLU A 13 10.31 -2.62 -1.64
N THR A 14 11.08 -1.54 -1.83
CA THR A 14 10.79 -0.24 -1.22
C THR A 14 9.43 0.34 -1.65
N LEU A 15 8.89 -0.10 -2.79
CA LEU A 15 7.58 0.31 -3.30
C LEU A 15 6.41 -0.44 -2.65
N ILE A 16 6.66 -1.53 -1.93
CA ILE A 16 5.61 -2.34 -1.28
C ILE A 16 4.93 -1.55 -0.17
N VAL A 17 5.69 -0.90 0.70
CA VAL A 17 5.13 -0.15 1.84
C VAL A 17 4.18 0.97 1.38
N PRO A 18 4.55 1.87 0.46
CA PRO A 18 3.62 2.89 -0.01
C PRO A 18 2.44 2.30 -0.80
N LEU A 19 2.64 1.23 -1.57
CA LEU A 19 1.54 0.55 -2.28
C LEU A 19 0.51 -0.01 -1.31
N PHE A 20 0.96 -0.74 -0.28
CA PHE A 20 0.11 -1.31 0.75
C PHE A 20 -0.59 -0.22 1.56
N GLY A 21 0.11 0.88 1.90
CA GLY A 21 -0.47 2.04 2.56
C GLY A 21 -1.64 2.64 1.78
N ARG A 22 -1.51 2.79 0.45
CA ARG A 22 -2.61 3.27 -0.41
C ARG A 22 -3.80 2.30 -0.45
N LYS A 23 -3.54 0.99 -0.57
CA LYS A 23 -4.60 -0.04 -0.46
C LYS A 23 -5.35 0.10 0.87
N MET A 24 -4.61 0.14 1.97
CA MET A 24 -5.18 0.24 3.32
C MET A 24 -6.01 1.53 3.47
N CYS A 25 -5.53 2.67 2.99
CA CYS A 25 -6.28 3.93 3.06
C CYS A 25 -7.57 3.88 2.23
N ALA A 26 -7.53 3.28 1.03
CA ALA A 26 -8.71 3.13 0.17
C ALA A 26 -9.76 2.20 0.79
N GLU A 27 -9.33 1.21 1.59
CA GLU A 27 -10.22 0.27 2.28
C GLU A 27 -10.80 0.86 3.57
N LYS A 28 -9.98 1.58 4.37
CA LYS A 28 -10.40 2.15 5.67
C LYS A 28 -11.13 3.48 5.54
N PHE A 29 -10.75 4.32 4.57
CA PHE A 29 -11.23 5.68 4.42
C PHE A 29 -11.78 5.93 3.00
N PRO A 30 -12.76 5.12 2.53
CA PRO A 30 -13.23 5.19 1.15
C PRO A 30 -13.84 6.55 0.77
N GLU A 31 -14.35 7.31 1.75
CA GLU A 31 -14.89 8.66 1.52
C GLU A 31 -13.80 9.73 1.37
N LEU A 32 -12.58 9.47 1.86
CA LEU A 32 -11.44 10.40 1.81
C LEU A 32 -10.48 10.07 0.67
N TYR A 33 -10.30 8.78 0.38
CA TYR A 33 -9.30 8.30 -0.57
C TYR A 33 -9.81 7.07 -1.32
N THR A 34 -9.68 7.07 -2.64
CA THR A 34 -10.02 5.92 -3.49
C THR A 34 -8.86 5.59 -4.42
N ASP A 35 -8.34 4.37 -4.34
CA ASP A 35 -7.33 3.83 -5.26
C ASP A 35 -7.64 2.36 -5.55
N THR A 36 -8.40 2.10 -6.61
CA THR A 36 -8.71 0.75 -7.08
C THR A 36 -7.50 0.04 -7.67
N SER A 37 -6.49 0.80 -8.12
CA SER A 37 -5.26 0.25 -8.70
C SER A 37 -4.38 -0.38 -7.64
N ALA A 38 -4.23 0.25 -6.46
CA ALA A 38 -3.43 -0.30 -5.36
C ALA A 38 -3.87 -1.71 -4.97
N LYS A 39 -5.18 -1.92 -4.80
CA LYS A 39 -5.74 -3.23 -4.52
C LYS A 39 -5.43 -4.24 -5.62
N ALA A 40 -5.70 -3.87 -6.88
CA ALA A 40 -5.45 -4.74 -8.03
C ALA A 40 -3.96 -5.09 -8.20
N PHE A 41 -3.04 -4.19 -7.84
CA PHE A 41 -1.61 -4.47 -7.85
C PHE A 41 -1.24 -5.45 -6.72
N CYS A 42 -1.68 -5.23 -5.49
CA CYS A 42 -1.42 -6.15 -4.38
C CYS A 42 -1.87 -7.59 -4.70
N GLU A 43 -3.02 -7.78 -5.36
CA GLU A 43 -3.53 -9.10 -5.77
C GLU A 43 -2.65 -9.80 -6.84
N LYS A 44 -1.95 -9.02 -7.66
CA LYS A 44 -1.08 -9.51 -8.74
C LYS A 44 0.37 -9.76 -8.30
N LEU A 45 0.78 -9.25 -7.14
CA LEU A 45 2.13 -9.44 -6.62
C LEU A 45 2.27 -10.81 -5.95
N ASP A 46 3.42 -11.44 -6.16
CA ASP A 46 3.90 -12.55 -5.34
C ASP A 46 4.77 -11.98 -4.22
N TYR A 47 4.12 -11.45 -3.19
CA TYR A 47 4.76 -10.83 -2.06
C TYR A 47 3.97 -11.12 -0.78
N ASP A 48 4.68 -11.37 0.32
CA ASP A 48 4.08 -11.65 1.63
C ASP A 48 3.81 -10.34 2.38
N PHE A 49 2.55 -9.95 2.47
CA PHE A 49 2.09 -8.75 3.16
C PHE A 49 1.85 -8.94 4.67
N SER A 50 2.01 -10.16 5.21
CA SER A 50 1.62 -10.51 6.59
C SER A 50 2.22 -9.57 7.65
N GLU A 51 3.47 -9.13 7.46
CA GLU A 51 4.14 -8.21 8.40
C GLU A 51 3.59 -6.78 8.35
N LEU A 52 3.04 -6.35 7.22
CA LEU A 52 2.38 -5.05 7.08
C LEU A 52 0.96 -5.12 7.62
N GLU A 53 0.24 -6.20 7.36
CA GLU A 53 -1.11 -6.46 7.89
C GLU A 53 -1.14 -6.46 9.42
N LYS A 54 -0.13 -7.04 10.09
CA LYS A 54 0.00 -6.98 11.56
C LYS A 54 0.11 -5.56 12.12
N LYS A 55 0.61 -4.61 11.33
CA LYS A 55 0.86 -3.22 11.76
C LYS A 55 -0.25 -2.25 11.33
N GLN A 56 -1.10 -2.65 10.39
CA GLN A 56 -2.04 -1.75 9.70
C GLN A 56 -3.02 -1.03 10.63
N ASP A 57 -3.30 -1.61 11.81
CA ASP A 57 -4.22 -1.06 12.81
C ASP A 57 -3.52 -0.28 13.93
N THR A 58 -2.19 -0.11 13.85
CA THR A 58 -1.47 0.75 14.78
C THR A 58 -1.60 2.20 14.35
N PHE A 59 -1.79 3.10 15.32
CA PHE A 59 -1.98 4.53 15.09
C PHE A 59 -0.90 5.13 14.17
N PHE A 60 0.38 4.86 14.46
CA PHE A 60 1.49 5.41 13.67
C PHE A 60 1.54 4.89 12.24
N TYR A 61 1.21 3.61 12.03
CA TYR A 61 1.21 3.04 10.69
C TYR A 61 0.05 3.60 9.86
N GLU A 62 -1.14 3.68 10.47
CA GLU A 62 -2.32 4.25 9.82
C GLU A 62 -2.11 5.73 9.46
N PHE A 63 -1.60 6.52 10.40
CA PHE A 63 -1.27 7.92 10.19
C PHE A 63 -0.23 8.10 9.08
N GLY A 64 0.87 7.35 9.11
CA GLY A 64 1.91 7.43 8.08
C GLY A 64 1.41 7.02 6.69
N ALA A 65 0.52 6.03 6.61
CA ALA A 65 -0.09 5.61 5.35
C ALA A 65 -1.03 6.68 4.78
N LEU A 66 -1.83 7.34 5.62
CA LEU A 66 -2.69 8.46 5.22
C LEU A 66 -1.87 9.64 4.69
N GLU A 67 -0.85 10.06 5.44
CA GLU A 67 0.06 11.15 5.00
C GLU A 67 0.69 10.82 3.64
N ALA A 68 1.15 9.59 3.44
CA ALA A 68 1.71 9.14 2.17
C ALA A 68 0.68 9.10 1.02
N ALA A 69 -0.55 8.65 1.30
CA ALA A 69 -1.63 8.60 0.30
C ALA A 69 -2.05 9.99 -0.17
N MET A 70 -2.06 10.97 0.73
CA MET A 70 -2.41 12.36 0.44
C MET A 70 -1.36 13.07 -0.43
N ARG A 71 -0.11 12.59 -0.49
CA ARG A 71 0.96 13.17 -1.33
C ARG A 71 0.61 13.22 -2.82
N GLN A 72 -0.33 12.40 -3.30
CA GLN A 72 -0.78 12.49 -4.69
C GLN A 72 -1.37 13.88 -5.03
N LEU A 73 -1.95 14.57 -4.04
CA LEU A 73 -2.57 15.87 -4.22
C LEU A 73 -1.54 17.00 -4.38
N ASP A 74 -0.28 16.78 -4.01
CA ASP A 74 0.78 17.78 -4.20
C ASP A 74 1.16 17.98 -5.67
N MET A 75 0.79 17.03 -6.53
CA MET A 75 1.09 17.05 -7.97
C MET A 75 -0.08 17.58 -8.81
N MET A 76 -1.15 18.05 -8.16
CA MET A 76 -2.34 18.61 -8.79
C MET A 76 -2.29 20.14 -8.79
#